data_AF-A0A554LRQ1-F1
#
_entry.id   AF-A0A554LRQ1-F1
#
_cell.length_a   1.000
_cell.length_b   1.000
_cell.length_c   1.000
_cell.angle_alpha   90.00
_cell.angle_beta   90.00
_cell.angle_gamma   90.00
#
_symmetry.space_group_name_H-M   'P 1'
#
loop_
_entity.id
_entity.type
_entity.pdbx_description
1 polymer ?
#
loop_
_entity_poly.entity_id
_entity_poly.type
_entity_poly.pdbx_seq_one_letter_code
_entity_poly.pdbx_strand_id
1 'polypeptide(L)'
;MKKITKYVLIVAALIVALIIGLYLYSFFSKKVEVSNFKGYYGELAKQCEQKSSYNCCIASVRAMTNGNYKLSENNTCENGFKPNMLMCIDSFKWCEPITK
;
A
#
# COMPACT_ATOMS: atom_id res chain seq x y z
N MET A 1 22.50 36.08 23.85
CA MET A 1 22.35 35.73 22.42
C MET A 1 22.99 34.38 22.06
N LYS A 2 24.31 34.16 22.25
CA LYS A 2 24.99 32.89 21.87
C LYS A 2 24.38 31.60 22.46
N LYS A 3 23.87 31.64 23.71
CA LYS A 3 23.20 30.48 24.34
C LYS A 3 21.88 30.12 23.66
N ILE A 4 21.08 31.12 23.28
CA ILE A 4 19.79 30.93 22.62
C ILE A 4 19.99 30.33 21.23
N THR A 5 20.96 30.82 20.46
CA THR A 5 21.32 30.26 19.14
C THR A 5 21.72 28.79 19.23
N LYS A 6 22.45 28.38 20.27
CA LYS A 6 22.82 26.98 20.49
C LYS A 6 21.60 26.08 20.72
N TYR A 7 20.63 26.51 21.52
CA TYR A 7 19.39 25.75 21.75
C TYR A 7 18.54 25.63 20.48
N VAL A 8 18.45 26.71 19.70
CA VAL A 8 17.72 26.71 18.42
C VAL A 8 18.33 25.68 17.45
N LEU A 9 19.66 25.59 17.36
CA LEU A 9 20.32 24.60 16.49
C LEU A 9 20.09 23.16 16.96
N ILE A 10 20.11 22.90 18.27
CA ILE A 10 19.83 21.57 18.81
C ILE A 10 18.39 21.16 18.49
N VAL A 11 17.42 22.06 18.70
CA VAL A 11 16.01 21.79 18.40
C VAL A 11 15.82 21.55 16.90
N ALA A 12 16.43 22.36 16.04
CA ALA A 12 16.38 22.15 14.59
C ALA A 12 16.96 20.79 14.18
N ALA A 13 18.11 20.38 14.74
CA ALA A 13 18.72 19.08 14.47
C ALA A 13 17.82 17.91 14.91
N LEU A 14 17.16 18.03 16.06
CA LEU A 14 16.19 17.03 16.55
C LEU A 14 14.98 16.91 15.62
N ILE A 15 14.45 18.04 15.14
CA ILE A 15 13.33 18.05 14.19
C ILE A 15 13.73 17.36 12.88
N VAL A 16 14.92 17.66 12.35
CA VAL A 16 15.42 17.02 11.13
C VAL A 16 15.58 15.51 11.34
N ALA A 17 16.14 15.07 12.47
CA ALA A 17 16.28 13.66 12.79
C ALA A 17 14.92 12.94 12.88
N LEU A 18 13.91 13.58 13.49
CA LEU A 18 12.55 13.04 13.56
C LEU A 18 11.92 12.90 12.17
N ILE A 19 12.06 13.92 11.32
CA ILE A 19 11.54 13.88 9.94
C ILE A 19 12.18 12.73 9.17
N ILE A 20 13.51 12.59 9.22
CA ILE A 20 14.23 11.48 8.56
C ILE A 20 13.76 10.13 9.10
N GLY A 21 13.61 10.00 10.41
CA GLY A 21 13.10 8.79 11.06
C GLY A 21 11.70 8.40 10.56
N LEU A 22 10.78 9.36 10.45
CA LEU A 22 9.43 9.13 9.91
C LEU A 22 9.45 8.71 8.44
N TYR A 23 10.29 9.34 7.61
CA TYR A 23 10.46 8.96 6.21
C TYR A 23 10.96 7.52 6.08
N LEU A 24 12.04 7.17 6.79
CA LEU A 24 12.61 5.82 6.77
C LEU A 24 11.63 4.77 7.29
N TYR A 25 10.91 5.08 8.38
CA TYR A 25 9.89 4.19 8.94
C TYR A 25 8.79 3.90 7.91
N SER A 26 8.26 4.95 7.26
CA SER A 26 7.21 4.80 6.25
C SER A 26 7.66 3.99 5.02
N PHE A 27 8.93 4.12 4.65
CA PHE A 27 9.51 3.35 3.55
C PHE A 27 9.67 1.88 3.93
N PHE A 28 10.18 1.62 5.13
CA PHE A 28 10.39 0.27 5.62
C PHE A 28 9.07 -0.47 5.86
N SER A 29 8.06 0.19 6.44
CA SER A 29 6.76 -0.42 6.71
C SER A 29 6.09 -0.93 5.43
N LYS A 30 6.16 -0.15 4.33
CA LYS A 30 5.63 -0.57 3.01
C LYS A 30 6.31 -1.83 2.49
N LYS A 31 7.65 -1.90 2.58
CA LYS A 31 8.41 -3.08 2.12
C LYS A 31 8.08 -4.34 2.94
N VAL A 32 7.96 -4.18 4.25
CA VAL A 32 7.56 -5.28 5.14
C VAL A 32 6.16 -5.79 4.77
N GLU A 33 5.20 -4.89 4.54
CA GLU A 33 3.84 -5.28 4.15
C GLU A 33 3.81 -6.03 2.81
N VAL A 34 4.52 -5.54 1.79
CA VAL A 34 4.64 -6.22 0.49
C VAL A 34 5.27 -7.61 0.63
N SER A 35 6.30 -7.76 1.49
CA SER A 35 7.00 -9.02 1.69
C SER A 35 6.17 -10.13 2.35
N ASN A 36 5.05 -9.76 3.00
CA ASN A 36 4.13 -10.74 3.60
C ASN A 36 3.31 -11.50 2.55
N PHE A 37 3.15 -10.93 1.35
CA PHE A 37 2.47 -11.58 0.24
C PHE A 37 3.42 -12.54 -0.49
N LYS A 38 2.92 -13.72 -0.87
CA LYS A 38 3.70 -14.75 -1.57
C LYS A 38 3.12 -15.06 -2.93
N GLY A 39 3.97 -15.52 -3.85
CA GLY A 39 3.57 -15.95 -5.19
C GLY A 39 2.86 -14.84 -5.97
N TYR A 40 1.73 -15.19 -6.57
CA TYR A 40 0.92 -14.28 -7.40
C TYR A 40 0.57 -12.95 -6.72
N TYR A 41 0.10 -12.99 -5.47
CA TYR A 41 -0.26 -11.77 -4.74
C TYR A 41 0.96 -10.93 -4.36
N GLY A 42 2.13 -11.55 -4.21
CA GLY A 42 3.39 -10.84 -4.00
C GLY A 42 3.76 -9.95 -5.19
N GLU A 43 3.57 -10.44 -6.41
CA GLU A 43 3.80 -9.66 -7.63
C GLU A 43 2.78 -8.51 -7.79
N LEU A 44 1.51 -8.74 -7.42
CA LEU A 44 0.52 -7.66 -7.37
C LEU A 44 0.86 -6.61 -6.31
N ALA A 45 1.31 -7.03 -5.13
CA ALA A 45 1.71 -6.13 -4.05
C ALA A 45 2.91 -5.25 -4.45
N LYS A 46 3.89 -5.79 -5.19
CA LYS A 46 5.03 -5.00 -5.72
C LYS A 46 4.56 -3.89 -6.66
N GLN A 47 3.55 -4.14 -7.49
CA GLN A 47 3.00 -3.09 -8.38
C GLN A 47 2.39 -1.92 -7.61
N CYS A 48 1.95 -2.14 -6.36
CA CYS A 48 1.42 -1.07 -5.52
C CYS A 48 2.46 -0.04 -5.08
N GLU A 49 3.76 -0.38 -5.08
CA GLU A 49 4.84 0.55 -4.71
C GLU A 49 4.92 1.76 -5.66
N GLN A 50 4.51 1.57 -6.91
CA GLN A 50 4.54 2.60 -7.96
C GLN A 50 3.21 3.37 -8.08
N LYS A 51 2.17 2.96 -7.33
CA LYS A 51 0.85 3.58 -7.38
C LYS A 51 0.80 4.84 -6.52
N SER A 52 -0.02 5.80 -6.97
CA SER A 52 -0.24 7.04 -6.21
C SER A 52 -0.88 6.76 -4.85
N SER A 53 -1.79 5.77 -4.82
CA SER A 53 -2.47 5.32 -3.61
C SER A 53 -2.02 3.91 -3.21
N TYR A 54 -0.81 3.82 -2.63
CA TYR A 54 -0.25 2.56 -2.11
C TYR A 54 -1.25 1.83 -1.19
N ASN A 55 -1.85 2.56 -0.24
CA ASN A 55 -2.76 1.98 0.77
C ASN A 55 -4.02 1.37 0.13
N CYS A 56 -4.56 2.00 -0.92
CA CYS A 56 -5.72 1.45 -1.63
C CYS A 56 -5.35 0.20 -2.42
N CYS A 57 -4.23 0.27 -3.16
CA CYS A 57 -3.75 -0.86 -3.94
C CYS A 57 -3.46 -2.06 -3.03
N ILE A 58 -2.72 -1.89 -1.94
CA ILE A 58 -2.38 -3.00 -1.04
C ILE A 58 -3.62 -3.56 -0.31
N ALA A 59 -4.60 -2.71 0.01
CA ALA A 59 -5.88 -3.17 0.56
C ALA A 59 -6.65 -4.04 -0.43
N SER A 60 -6.61 -3.71 -1.73
CA SER A 60 -7.22 -4.55 -2.76
C SER A 60 -6.51 -5.90 -2.91
N VAL A 61 -5.18 -5.94 -2.84
CA VAL A 61 -4.40 -7.19 -2.84
C VAL A 61 -4.74 -8.05 -1.62
N ARG A 62 -4.90 -7.44 -0.44
CA ARG A 62 -5.33 -8.14 0.78
C ARG A 62 -6.73 -8.74 0.63
N ALA A 63 -7.69 -7.99 0.09
CA ALA A 63 -9.04 -8.48 -0.16
C ALA A 63 -9.03 -9.67 -1.13
N MET A 64 -8.29 -9.56 -2.23
CA MET A 64 -8.11 -10.63 -3.21
C MET A 64 -7.46 -11.87 -2.58
N THR A 65 -6.40 -11.68 -1.77
CA THR A 65 -5.69 -12.78 -1.10
C THR A 65 -6.63 -13.53 -0.14
N ASN A 66 -7.41 -12.79 0.66
CA ASN A 66 -8.35 -13.37 1.62
C ASN A 66 -9.44 -14.21 0.96
N GLY A 67 -9.90 -13.81 -0.23
CA GLY A 67 -10.91 -14.52 -1.01
C GLY A 67 -10.37 -15.49 -2.05
N ASN A 68 -9.05 -15.62 -2.17
CA ASN A 68 -8.36 -16.33 -3.25
C ASN A 68 -8.80 -15.89 -4.67
N TYR A 69 -9.06 -14.59 -4.85
CA TYR A 69 -9.53 -14.03 -6.12
C TYR A 69 -8.38 -13.60 -7.03
N LYS A 70 -8.57 -13.79 -8.34
CA LYS A 70 -7.64 -13.32 -9.37
C LYS A 70 -8.06 -11.97 -9.92
N LEU A 71 -7.07 -11.22 -10.41
CA LEU A 71 -7.29 -9.97 -11.12
C LEU A 71 -8.26 -10.19 -12.28
N SER A 72 -9.20 -9.27 -12.47
CA SER A 72 -10.09 -9.29 -13.63
C SER A 72 -9.28 -8.94 -14.88
N GLU A 73 -9.30 -9.82 -15.87
CA GLU A 73 -8.73 -9.55 -17.19
C GLU A 73 -9.71 -8.65 -17.96
N ASN A 74 -9.23 -7.52 -18.50
CA ASN A 74 -10.04 -6.59 -19.31
C ASN A 74 -11.35 -6.08 -18.67
N ASN A 75 -11.44 -6.07 -17.33
CA ASN A 75 -12.67 -5.76 -16.58
C ASN A 75 -13.84 -6.72 -16.85
N THR A 76 -13.58 -7.89 -17.41
CA THR A 76 -14.60 -8.93 -17.60
C THR A 76 -14.43 -10.02 -16.53
N CYS A 77 -15.56 -10.66 -16.21
CA CYS A 77 -15.61 -11.80 -15.30
C CYS A 77 -16.33 -12.95 -16.00
N GLU A 78 -15.93 -14.16 -15.68
CA GLU A 78 -16.58 -15.37 -16.19
C GLU A 78 -18.02 -15.48 -15.69
N ASN A 79 -18.84 -16.27 -16.38
CA ASN A 79 -20.23 -16.50 -16.00
C ASN A 79 -20.31 -17.02 -14.56
N GLY A 80 -21.21 -16.42 -13.76
CA GLY A 80 -21.34 -16.72 -12.33
C GLY A 80 -20.47 -15.86 -11.42
N PHE A 81 -19.62 -14.99 -11.97
CA PHE A 81 -18.81 -14.03 -11.24
C PHE A 81 -19.17 -12.59 -11.63
N LYS A 82 -19.00 -11.67 -10.68
CA LYS A 82 -19.15 -10.22 -10.87
C LYS A 82 -17.85 -9.50 -10.56
N PRO A 83 -17.55 -8.39 -11.24
CA PRO A 83 -16.41 -7.56 -10.88
C PRO A 83 -16.63 -6.93 -9.50
N ASN A 84 -15.60 -6.95 -8.67
CA ASN A 84 -15.52 -6.21 -7.41
C ASN A 84 -14.25 -5.35 -7.39
N MET A 85 -14.31 -4.24 -6.67
CA MET A 85 -13.20 -3.33 -6.46
C MET A 85 -13.44 -2.52 -5.18
N LEU A 86 -12.36 -2.01 -4.58
CA LEU A 86 -12.49 -1.00 -3.55
C LEU A 86 -12.85 0.35 -4.17
N MET A 87 -13.60 1.17 -3.44
CA MET A 87 -13.99 2.53 -3.86
C MET A 87 -12.85 3.53 -3.68
N CYS A 88 -11.66 3.21 -4.19
CA CYS A 88 -10.49 4.08 -4.11
C CYS A 88 -9.63 3.97 -5.37
N ILE A 89 -8.91 5.06 -5.67
CA ILE A 89 -8.00 5.17 -6.81
C ILE A 89 -6.89 4.13 -6.66
N ASP A 90 -6.47 3.52 -7.77
CA ASP A 90 -5.44 2.46 -7.84
C ASP A 90 -5.81 1.11 -7.18
N SER A 91 -7.07 0.90 -6.79
CA SER A 91 -7.56 -0.44 -6.42
C SER A 91 -7.46 -1.37 -7.63
N PHE A 92 -6.97 -2.58 -7.40
CA PHE A 92 -7.20 -3.66 -8.34
C PHE A 92 -8.68 -4.00 -8.40
N LYS A 93 -9.08 -4.56 -9.55
CA LYS A 93 -10.40 -5.13 -9.77
C LYS A 93 -10.24 -6.64 -9.88
N TRP A 94 -11.15 -7.37 -9.28
CA TRP A 94 -11.15 -8.83 -9.27
C TRP A 94 -12.55 -9.37 -9.49
N CYS A 95 -12.66 -10.66 -9.76
CA CYS A 95 -13.94 -11.32 -9.96
C CYS A 95 -14.32 -12.11 -8.70
N GLU A 96 -15.52 -11.89 -8.19
CA GLU A 96 -16.09 -12.63 -7.06
C GLU A 96 -17.36 -13.36 -7.50
N PRO A 97 -17.70 -14.52 -6.90
CA PRO A 97 -18.96 -15.19 -7.17
C PRO A 97 -20.17 -14.25 -6.96
N ILE A 98 -21.19 -14.39 -7.81
CA ILE A 98 -22.43 -13.60 -7.69
C ILE A 98 -23.18 -13.97 -6.40
N THR A 99 -23.01 -15.19 -5.92
CA THR A 99 -23.62 -15.73 -4.70
C THR A 99 -22.61 -15.82 -3.56
N LYS A 100 -22.98 -15.26 -2.40
CA LYS A 100 -22.41 -15.57 -1.08
C LYS A 100 -23.31 -16.56 -0.38
#